data_AF-A0A9W8XDC1-F1
#
_entry.id   AF-A0A9W8XDC1-F1
#
_cell.length_a   1.000
_cell.length_b   1.000
_cell.length_c   1.000
_cell.angle_alpha   90.00
_cell.angle_beta   90.00
_cell.angle_gamma   90.00
#
_symmetry.space_group_name_H-M   'P 1'
#
loop_
_entity.id
_entity.type
_entity.pdbx_description
1 polymer ?
#
loop_
_entity_poly.entity_id
_entity_poly.type
_entity_poly.pdbx_seq_one_letter_code
_entity_poly.pdbx_strand_id
1 'polypeptide(L)'
;MEYETRAWTAGWDYITDLFRLLEYAIFSLRGCKNRKPALAVFCERPSPVTLLDGLARLKGAKPRILTEFPGPDEILRSNRCRYMNVQITCTEALVNIMALLYCQEPASEIMTIAKMFLDDITKADLIMFKIAGSQIVHQLLGVGHIVYNTSRSENGRYWPEAKRLIEFLGDLVNDLEDIPSAAEAAARLFRLAEATL
;
A
#
# COMPACT_ATOMS: atom_id res chain seq x y z
N MET A 1 -12.32 25.00 9.63
CA MET A 1 -12.91 23.85 10.36
C MET A 1 -13.85 23.01 9.49
N GLU A 2 -14.78 23.62 8.73
CA GLU A 2 -15.69 22.87 7.84
C GLU A 2 -14.97 22.17 6.67
N TYR A 3 -13.98 22.82 6.04
CA TYR A 3 -13.16 22.21 5.00
C TYR A 3 -12.39 20.98 5.50
N GLU A 4 -11.68 21.11 6.62
CA GLU A 4 -10.94 20.02 7.25
C GLU A 4 -11.85 18.83 7.60
N THR A 5 -13.03 19.10 8.16
CA THR A 5 -13.99 18.05 8.51
C THR A 5 -14.47 17.31 7.26
N ARG A 6 -14.78 18.04 6.18
CA ARG A 6 -15.15 17.43 4.89
C ARG A 6 -14.00 16.62 4.28
N ALA A 7 -12.78 17.13 4.31
CA ALA A 7 -11.60 16.42 3.81
C ALA A 7 -11.33 15.14 4.62
N TRP A 8 -11.45 15.24 5.94
CA TRP A 8 -11.29 14.11 6.85
C TRP A 8 -12.33 13.02 6.61
N THR A 9 -13.61 13.37 6.53
CA THR A 9 -14.70 12.42 6.23
C THR A 9 -14.53 11.80 4.84
N ALA A 10 -14.27 12.61 3.81
CA ALA A 10 -14.03 12.10 2.46
C ALA A 10 -12.83 11.13 2.41
N GLY A 11 -11.78 11.42 3.19
CA GLY A 11 -10.63 10.53 3.33
C GLY A 11 -11.01 9.18 3.93
N TRP A 12 -11.83 9.18 4.99
CA TRP A 12 -12.34 7.94 5.59
C TRP A 12 -13.17 7.10 4.62
N ASP A 13 -14.11 7.72 3.92
CA ASP A 13 -14.96 7.03 2.94
C ASP A 13 -14.08 6.36 1.88
N TYR A 14 -13.12 7.13 1.34
CA TYR A 14 -12.21 6.66 0.31
C TYR A 14 -11.28 5.53 0.80
N ILE A 15 -10.68 5.65 1.99
CA ILE A 15 -9.89 4.57 2.60
C ILE A 15 -10.72 3.31 2.81
N THR A 16 -11.96 3.46 3.27
CA THR A 16 -12.83 2.32 3.52
C THR A 16 -13.12 1.57 2.23
N ASP A 17 -13.34 2.29 1.12
CA ASP A 17 -13.52 1.69 -0.20
C ASP A 17 -12.25 1.01 -0.72
N LEU A 18 -11.06 1.58 -0.45
CA LEU A 18 -9.80 0.90 -0.73
C LEU A 18 -9.66 -0.41 0.06
N PHE A 19 -10.02 -0.43 1.34
CA PHE A 19 -9.99 -1.66 2.14
C PHE A 19 -10.96 -2.73 1.62
N ARG A 20 -12.15 -2.34 1.14
CA ARG A 20 -13.08 -3.27 0.48
C ARG A 20 -12.44 -3.89 -0.76
N LEU A 21 -11.81 -3.09 -1.62
CA LEU A 21 -11.07 -3.60 -2.78
C LEU A 21 -9.90 -4.51 -2.38
N LEU A 22 -9.18 -4.16 -1.30
CA LEU A 22 -8.10 -4.98 -0.76
C LEU A 22 -8.61 -6.35 -0.31
N GLU A 23 -9.74 -6.37 0.41
CA GLU A 23 -10.39 -7.58 0.87
C GLU A 23 -10.78 -8.48 -0.32
N TYR A 24 -11.34 -7.92 -1.38
CA TYR A 24 -11.63 -8.66 -2.61
C TYR A 24 -10.37 -9.23 -3.26
N ALA A 25 -9.29 -8.45 -3.37
CA ALA A 25 -8.02 -8.91 -3.92
C ALA A 25 -7.44 -10.07 -3.09
N ILE A 26 -7.41 -9.93 -1.76
CA ILE A 26 -6.93 -10.96 -0.82
C ILE A 26 -7.77 -12.22 -0.92
N PHE A 27 -9.11 -12.11 -0.92
CA PHE A 27 -9.98 -13.27 -1.03
C PHE A 27 -9.80 -14.02 -2.34
N SER A 28 -9.59 -13.29 -3.43
CA SER A 28 -9.42 -13.87 -4.74
C SER A 28 -8.05 -14.55 -4.89
N LEU A 29 -6.98 -13.99 -4.31
CA LEU A 29 -5.65 -14.60 -4.22
C LEU A 29 -5.63 -15.85 -3.32
N ARG A 30 -6.25 -15.79 -2.13
CA ARG A 30 -6.31 -16.93 -1.18
C ARG A 30 -7.23 -18.05 -1.66
N GLY A 31 -8.24 -17.70 -2.47
CA GLY A 31 -9.19 -18.64 -3.04
C GLY A 31 -8.59 -19.69 -3.97
N CYS A 32 -7.33 -19.53 -4.42
CA CYS A 32 -6.67 -20.49 -5.30
C CYS A 32 -6.02 -21.69 -4.59
N LYS A 33 -5.80 -21.68 -3.27
CA LYS A 33 -4.95 -22.71 -2.64
C LYS A 33 -5.58 -23.57 -1.54
N ASN A 34 -6.60 -23.14 -0.79
CA ASN A 34 -6.99 -23.86 0.45
C ASN A 34 -8.47 -23.76 0.90
N ARG A 35 -9.49 -23.75 0.02
CA ARG A 35 -10.89 -23.56 0.49
C ARG A 35 -11.71 -24.84 0.66
N LYS A 36 -12.38 -24.94 1.83
CA LYS A 36 -13.46 -25.89 2.09
C LYS A 36 -14.66 -25.58 1.16
N PRO A 37 -15.29 -26.58 0.52
CA PRO A 37 -16.35 -26.38 -0.48
C PRO A 37 -17.54 -25.54 0.01
N ALA A 38 -17.87 -25.63 1.31
CA ALA A 38 -19.03 -24.96 1.90
C ALA A 38 -18.99 -23.42 1.88
N LEU A 39 -17.79 -22.82 1.78
CA LEU A 39 -17.62 -21.36 1.73
C LEU A 39 -17.45 -20.82 0.32
N ALA A 40 -17.45 -21.68 -0.71
CA ALA A 40 -17.29 -21.26 -2.10
C ALA A 40 -18.53 -20.52 -2.64
N VAL A 41 -19.73 -20.83 -2.11
CA VAL A 41 -21.02 -20.28 -2.55
C VAL A 41 -21.19 -18.80 -2.19
N PHE A 42 -20.52 -18.31 -1.14
CA PHE A 42 -20.59 -16.90 -0.72
C PHE A 42 -19.55 -16.00 -1.41
N CYS A 43 -18.85 -16.51 -2.41
CA CYS A 43 -17.73 -15.79 -3.04
C CYS A 43 -17.89 -15.78 -4.55
N GLU A 44 -18.82 -14.96 -5.05
CA GLU A 44 -18.71 -14.45 -6.41
C GLU A 44 -17.39 -13.67 -6.49
N ARG A 45 -16.38 -14.25 -7.15
CA ARG A 45 -15.11 -13.57 -7.36
C ARG A 45 -15.32 -12.57 -8.50
N PRO A 46 -15.11 -11.27 -8.28
CA PRO A 46 -15.02 -10.35 -9.42
C PRO A 46 -13.89 -10.84 -10.33
N SER A 47 -14.11 -10.78 -11.64
CA SER A 47 -13.03 -11.12 -12.58
C SER A 47 -11.83 -10.20 -12.33
N PRO A 48 -10.60 -10.64 -12.64
CA PRO A 48 -9.41 -9.78 -12.58
C PRO A 48 -9.62 -8.40 -13.21
N VAL A 49 -10.22 -8.37 -14.41
CA VAL A 49 -10.59 -7.15 -15.13
C VAL A 49 -11.52 -6.26 -14.31
N THR A 50 -12.54 -6.84 -13.67
CA THR A 50 -13.49 -6.09 -12.83
C THR A 50 -12.81 -5.42 -11.63
N LEU A 51 -11.76 -6.05 -11.07
CA LEU A 51 -11.01 -5.48 -9.94
C LEU A 51 -10.16 -4.28 -10.39
N LEU A 52 -9.42 -4.40 -11.50
CA LEU A 52 -8.63 -3.29 -12.04
C LEU A 52 -9.52 -2.12 -12.49
N ASP A 53 -10.63 -2.41 -13.17
CA ASP A 53 -11.62 -1.40 -13.55
C ASP A 53 -12.23 -0.72 -12.33
N GLY A 54 -12.56 -1.49 -11.29
CA GLY A 54 -13.06 -0.97 -10.02
C GLY A 54 -12.08 -0.03 -9.35
N LEU A 55 -10.80 -0.41 -9.31
CA LEU A 55 -9.72 0.40 -8.77
C LEU A 55 -9.49 1.67 -9.60
N ALA A 56 -9.47 1.56 -10.93
CA ALA A 56 -9.33 2.70 -11.82
C ALA A 56 -10.48 3.70 -11.66
N ARG A 57 -11.72 3.22 -11.56
CA ARG A 57 -12.89 4.05 -11.28
C ARG A 57 -12.81 4.73 -9.91
N LEU A 58 -12.42 3.99 -8.87
CA LEU A 58 -12.27 4.56 -7.53
C LEU A 58 -11.22 5.68 -7.52
N LYS A 59 -10.04 5.45 -8.13
CA LYS A 59 -8.99 6.46 -8.27
C LYS A 59 -9.45 7.67 -9.10
N GLY A 60 -10.18 7.43 -10.19
CA GLY A 60 -10.75 8.50 -11.02
C GLY A 60 -11.83 9.31 -10.31
N ALA A 61 -12.55 8.69 -9.37
CA ALA A 61 -13.56 9.33 -8.53
C ALA A 61 -12.98 9.89 -7.21
N LYS A 62 -11.66 9.85 -7.00
CA LYS A 62 -11.02 10.36 -5.80
C LYS A 62 -11.45 11.82 -5.56
N PRO A 63 -12.05 12.14 -4.40
CA PRO A 63 -12.52 13.48 -4.11
C PRO A 63 -11.41 14.52 -4.32
N ARG A 64 -11.71 15.59 -5.06
CA ARG A 64 -10.71 16.64 -5.38
C ARG A 64 -10.10 17.27 -4.13
N ILE A 65 -10.87 17.35 -3.04
CA ILE A 65 -10.42 17.82 -1.73
C ILE A 65 -9.25 17.01 -1.14
N LEU A 66 -9.02 15.79 -1.64
CA LEU A 66 -7.91 14.90 -1.26
C LEU A 66 -6.71 14.99 -2.22
N THR A 67 -6.86 15.63 -3.39
CA THR A 67 -5.80 15.79 -4.39
C THR A 67 -5.32 17.24 -4.51
N GLU A 68 -6.23 18.19 -4.32
CA GLU A 68 -5.95 19.62 -4.28
C GLU A 68 -5.31 19.94 -2.93
N PHE A 69 -4.00 19.82 -2.87
CA PHE A 69 -3.24 20.37 -1.77
C PHE A 69 -3.29 21.89 -1.86
N PRO A 70 -3.83 22.62 -0.86
CA PRO A 70 -3.54 24.04 -0.77
C PRO A 70 -2.02 24.19 -0.67
N GLY A 71 -1.51 25.24 -1.31
CA GLY A 71 -0.09 25.47 -1.57
C GLY A 71 0.80 25.44 -0.31
N PRO A 72 2.11 25.59 -0.50
CA PRO A 72 3.13 25.38 0.53
C PRO A 72 2.98 26.25 1.81
N ASP A 73 2.19 27.33 1.77
CA ASP A 73 2.07 28.29 2.87
C ASP A 73 0.93 28.05 3.88
N GLU A 74 0.11 27.00 3.72
CA GLU A 74 -0.99 26.79 4.66
C GLU A 74 -0.57 26.01 5.93
N ILE A 75 -0.35 26.81 6.97
CA ILE A 75 -0.45 26.56 8.42
C ILE A 75 -1.73 25.76 8.82
N LEU A 76 -2.62 25.45 7.87
CA LEU A 76 -3.88 24.71 8.01
C LEU A 76 -3.80 23.23 7.59
N ARG A 77 -2.62 22.66 7.34
CA ARG A 77 -2.49 21.18 7.24
C ARG A 77 -2.61 20.55 8.63
N SER A 78 -3.85 20.43 9.11
CA SER A 78 -4.18 19.69 10.31
C SER A 78 -3.49 18.32 10.31
N ASN A 79 -2.96 17.93 11.47
CA ASN A 79 -2.32 16.63 11.66
C ASN A 79 -3.25 15.47 11.23
N ARG A 80 -4.58 15.65 11.34
CA ARG A 80 -5.57 14.70 10.84
C ARG A 80 -5.47 14.49 9.32
N CYS A 81 -5.41 15.55 8.54
CA CYS A 81 -5.33 15.46 7.08
C CYS A 81 -3.97 14.89 6.62
N ARG A 82 -2.88 15.24 7.30
CA ARG A 82 -1.54 14.66 7.03
C ARG A 82 -1.51 13.16 7.34
N TYR A 83 -2.06 12.75 8.48
CA TYR A 83 -2.22 11.34 8.83
C TYR A 83 -3.06 10.59 7.79
N MET A 84 -4.21 11.16 7.42
CA MET A 84 -5.10 10.58 6.40
C MET A 84 -4.38 10.39 5.07
N ASN A 85 -3.57 11.36 4.64
CA ASN A 85 -2.82 11.26 3.39
C ASN A 85 -1.84 10.07 3.42
N VAL A 86 -1.10 9.89 4.51
CA VAL A 86 -0.20 8.73 4.67
C VAL A 86 -0.97 7.42 4.58
N GLN A 87 -2.12 7.33 5.26
CA GLN A 87 -2.97 6.15 5.23
C GLN A 87 -3.50 5.86 3.81
N ILE A 88 -3.97 6.88 3.09
CA ILE A 88 -4.43 6.76 1.70
C ILE A 88 -3.29 6.28 0.82
N THR A 89 -2.13 6.94 0.85
CA THR A 89 -0.97 6.59 0.00
C THR A 89 -0.54 5.14 0.20
N CYS A 90 -0.40 4.70 1.47
CA CYS A 90 0.02 3.33 1.77
C CYS A 90 -1.03 2.30 1.35
N THR A 91 -2.31 2.59 1.59
CA THR A 91 -3.40 1.67 1.26
C THR A 91 -3.63 1.60 -0.26
N GLU A 92 -3.56 2.72 -0.97
CA GLU A 92 -3.61 2.74 -2.45
C GLU A 92 -2.48 1.90 -3.03
N ALA A 93 -1.22 2.11 -2.63
CA ALA A 93 -0.09 1.35 -3.13
C ALA A 93 -0.30 -0.16 -2.93
N LEU A 94 -0.73 -0.56 -1.73
CA LEU A 94 -1.00 -1.96 -1.42
C LEU A 94 -2.13 -2.55 -2.28
N VAL A 95 -3.24 -1.84 -2.45
CA VAL A 95 -4.37 -2.29 -3.29
C VAL A 95 -3.96 -2.41 -4.75
N ASN A 96 -3.22 -1.43 -5.29
CA ASN A 96 -2.73 -1.49 -6.67
C ASN A 96 -1.82 -2.72 -6.85
N ILE A 97 -0.82 -2.91 -5.99
CA ILE A 97 0.08 -4.07 -6.05
C ILE A 97 -0.70 -5.39 -5.97
N MET A 98 -1.63 -5.51 -5.03
CA MET A 98 -2.42 -6.73 -4.84
C MET A 98 -3.36 -7.01 -6.01
N ALA A 99 -3.94 -5.97 -6.61
CA ALA A 99 -4.77 -6.10 -7.81
C ALA A 99 -3.92 -6.55 -9.02
N LEU A 100 -2.76 -5.93 -9.25
CA LEU A 100 -1.82 -6.33 -10.32
C LEU A 100 -1.39 -7.80 -10.16
N LEU A 101 -1.01 -8.21 -8.94
CA LEU A 101 -0.68 -9.60 -8.64
C LEU A 101 -1.84 -10.55 -8.93
N TYR A 102 -3.06 -10.20 -8.51
CA TYR A 102 -4.24 -11.02 -8.76
C TYR A 102 -4.53 -11.17 -10.26
N CYS A 103 -4.31 -10.09 -11.01
CA CYS A 103 -4.51 -10.06 -12.46
C CYS A 103 -3.34 -10.64 -13.26
N GLN A 104 -2.27 -11.06 -12.57
CA GLN A 104 -1.05 -11.59 -13.21
C GLN A 104 -0.43 -10.58 -14.17
N GLU A 105 -0.54 -9.29 -13.85
CA GLU A 105 0.10 -8.22 -14.62
C GLU A 105 1.62 -8.34 -14.54
N PRO A 106 2.35 -7.83 -15.56
CA PRO A 106 3.81 -7.91 -15.58
C PRO A 106 4.45 -7.28 -14.35
N ALA A 107 5.57 -7.84 -13.88
CA ALA A 107 6.30 -7.28 -12.75
C ALA A 107 6.72 -5.81 -12.94
N SER A 108 6.89 -5.35 -14.19
CA SER A 108 7.17 -3.94 -14.51
C SER A 108 6.12 -2.98 -13.98
N GLU A 109 4.84 -3.37 -14.01
CA GLU A 109 3.73 -2.56 -13.48
C GLU A 109 3.82 -2.48 -11.96
N ILE A 110 4.12 -3.60 -11.30
CA ILE A 110 4.29 -3.67 -9.84
C ILE A 110 5.48 -2.80 -9.40
N MET A 111 6.60 -2.86 -10.13
CA MET A 111 7.77 -2.03 -9.85
C MET A 111 7.50 -0.54 -10.08
N THR A 112 6.69 -0.19 -11.08
CA THR A 112 6.27 1.21 -11.31
C THR A 112 5.47 1.74 -10.12
N ILE A 113 4.47 0.99 -9.65
CA ILE A 113 3.68 1.37 -8.48
C ILE A 113 4.55 1.47 -7.22
N ALA A 114 5.46 0.52 -7.02
CA ALA A 114 6.38 0.53 -5.89
C ALA A 114 7.30 1.76 -5.89
N LYS A 115 7.76 2.19 -7.06
CA LYS A 115 8.60 3.38 -7.21
C LYS A 115 7.82 4.68 -6.95
N MET A 116 6.59 4.77 -7.47
CA MET A 116 5.71 5.90 -7.15
C MET A 116 5.41 5.97 -5.65
N PHE A 117 5.15 4.82 -5.03
CA PHE A 117 4.93 4.72 -3.59
C PHE A 117 6.15 5.24 -2.81
N LEU A 118 7.37 4.86 -3.21
CA LEU A 118 8.62 5.35 -2.63
C LEU A 118 8.73 6.88 -2.71
N ASP A 119 8.45 7.45 -3.88
CA ASP A 119 8.51 8.89 -4.12
C ASP A 119 7.46 9.66 -3.30
N ASP A 120 6.35 9.02 -2.91
CA ASP A 120 5.31 9.65 -2.10
C ASP A 120 5.61 9.53 -0.59
N ILE A 121 6.09 8.39 -0.11
CA ILE A 121 6.40 8.19 1.31
C ILE A 121 7.65 8.94 1.76
N THR A 122 8.61 9.17 0.87
CA THR A 122 9.81 10.00 1.15
C THR A 122 9.45 11.47 1.41
N LYS A 123 8.31 11.94 0.92
CA LYS A 123 7.81 13.30 1.15
C LYS A 123 6.92 13.41 2.39
N ALA A 124 6.54 12.28 2.98
CA ALA A 124 5.65 12.24 4.13
C ALA A 124 6.42 12.38 5.45
N ASP A 125 5.80 13.03 6.43
CA ASP A 125 6.43 13.24 7.72
C ASP A 125 6.47 11.96 8.55
N LEU A 126 7.66 11.58 9.03
CA LEU A 126 7.88 10.37 9.85
C LEU A 126 6.92 10.26 11.03
N ILE A 127 6.58 11.39 11.68
CA ILE A 127 5.65 11.42 12.80
C ILE A 127 4.26 10.85 12.46
N MET A 128 3.80 10.97 11.21
CA MET A 128 2.51 10.44 10.78
C MET A 128 2.52 8.91 10.71
N PHE A 129 3.66 8.31 10.37
CA PHE A 129 3.86 6.87 10.43
C PHE A 129 3.91 6.38 11.88
N LYS A 130 4.56 7.13 12.79
CA LYS A 130 4.55 6.81 14.23
C LYS A 130 3.13 6.80 14.80
N ILE A 131 2.31 7.78 14.44
CA ILE A 131 0.89 7.85 14.83
C ILE A 131 0.08 6.66 14.28
N ALA A 132 0.42 6.17 13.08
CA ALA A 132 -0.23 5.00 12.49
C ALA A 132 0.06 3.68 13.23
N GLY A 133 1.14 3.61 14.01
CA GLY A 133 1.46 2.46 14.85
C GLY A 133 1.75 1.18 14.06
N SER A 134 1.58 0.02 14.70
CA SER A 134 2.00 -1.27 14.13
C SER A 134 1.32 -1.65 12.81
N GLN A 135 0.15 -1.07 12.48
CA GLN A 135 -0.51 -1.32 11.20
C GLN A 135 0.38 -0.93 10.03
N ILE A 136 1.03 0.23 10.09
CA ILE A 136 1.87 0.72 8.99
C ILE A 136 3.11 -0.14 8.82
N VAL A 137 3.71 -0.56 9.93
CA VAL A 137 4.85 -1.48 9.96
C VAL A 137 4.52 -2.79 9.23
N HIS A 138 3.37 -3.39 9.54
CA HIS A 138 2.93 -4.62 8.88
C HIS A 138 2.62 -4.42 7.40
N GLN A 139 2.03 -3.28 7.01
CA GLN A 139 1.77 -2.95 5.62
C GLN A 139 3.07 -2.81 4.82
N LEU A 140 4.05 -2.05 5.32
CA LEU A 140 5.35 -1.83 4.68
C LEU A 140 6.14 -3.15 4.56
N LEU A 141 6.15 -3.96 5.63
CA LEU A 141 6.74 -5.31 5.59
C LEU A 141 6.06 -6.19 4.52
N GLY A 142 4.73 -6.14 4.44
CA GLY A 142 3.95 -6.87 3.44
C GLY A 142 4.30 -6.46 2.00
N VAL A 143 4.45 -5.17 1.73
CA VAL A 143 4.89 -4.65 0.43
C VAL A 143 6.30 -5.17 0.09
N GLY A 144 7.23 -5.13 1.04
CA GLY A 144 8.59 -5.67 0.84
C GLY A 144 8.59 -7.15 0.44
N HIS A 145 7.79 -7.99 1.11
CA HIS A 145 7.63 -9.40 0.73
C HIS A 145 7.04 -9.58 -0.67
N ILE A 146 6.05 -8.78 -1.05
CA ILE A 146 5.44 -8.85 -2.38
C ILE A 146 6.47 -8.50 -3.46
N VAL A 147 7.18 -7.39 -3.28
CA VAL A 147 8.18 -6.91 -4.24
C VAL A 147 9.30 -7.93 -4.40
N TYR A 148 9.80 -8.50 -3.31
CA TYR A 148 10.78 -9.59 -3.32
C TYR A 148 10.30 -10.81 -4.11
N ASN A 149 9.09 -11.29 -3.83
CA ASN A 149 8.55 -12.48 -4.52
C ASN A 149 8.32 -12.22 -6.01
N THR A 150 7.85 -11.01 -6.34
CA THR A 150 7.60 -10.60 -7.73
C THR A 150 8.91 -10.51 -8.52
N SER A 151 9.96 -9.93 -7.94
CA SER A 151 11.26 -9.79 -8.61
C SER A 151 11.93 -11.14 -8.91
N ARG A 152 11.67 -12.16 -8.09
CA ARG A 152 12.12 -13.54 -8.32
C ARG A 152 11.41 -14.22 -9.49
N SER A 153 10.16 -13.87 -9.76
CA SER A 153 9.37 -14.51 -10.83
C SER A 153 9.84 -14.16 -12.25
N GLU A 154 10.58 -13.05 -12.39
CA GLU A 154 11.10 -12.53 -13.68
C GLU A 154 12.60 -12.80 -13.86
N ASN A 155 13.09 -13.95 -13.39
CA ASN A 155 14.50 -14.36 -13.48
C ASN A 155 15.51 -13.29 -12.99
N GLY A 156 15.11 -12.49 -12.01
CA GLY A 156 15.99 -11.49 -11.40
C GLY A 156 16.15 -10.17 -12.16
N ARG A 157 15.40 -9.95 -13.25
CA ARG A 157 15.49 -8.71 -14.04
C ARG A 157 15.29 -7.43 -13.21
N TYR A 158 14.44 -7.49 -12.19
CA TYR A 158 14.09 -6.35 -11.33
C TYR A 158 14.73 -6.41 -9.94
N TRP A 159 15.76 -7.25 -9.75
CA TRP A 159 16.42 -7.39 -8.44
C TRP A 159 17.04 -6.09 -7.91
N PRO A 160 17.77 -5.29 -8.71
CA PRO A 160 18.36 -4.04 -8.21
C PRO A 160 17.30 -3.05 -7.70
N GLU A 161 16.20 -2.88 -8.44
CA GLU A 161 15.10 -2.00 -8.07
C GLU A 161 14.33 -2.52 -6.85
N ALA A 162 14.05 -3.83 -6.82
CA ALA A 162 13.39 -4.47 -5.70
C ALA A 162 14.22 -4.35 -4.42
N LYS A 163 15.52 -4.61 -4.51
CA LYS A 163 16.46 -4.47 -3.38
C LYS A 163 16.45 -3.06 -2.84
N ARG A 164 16.65 -2.04 -3.68
CA ARG A 164 16.67 -0.63 -3.27
C ARG A 164 15.38 -0.22 -2.55
N LEU A 165 14.23 -0.67 -3.04
CA LEU A 165 12.96 -0.41 -2.39
C LEU A 165 12.87 -1.10 -1.03
N ILE A 166 13.22 -2.38 -0.96
CA ILE A 166 13.13 -3.17 0.28
C ILE A 166 14.08 -2.61 1.35
N GLU A 167 15.29 -2.18 0.98
CA GLU A 167 16.23 -1.49 1.87
C GLU A 167 15.62 -0.21 2.41
N PHE A 168 15.06 0.64 1.54
CA PHE A 168 14.40 1.86 1.98
C PHE A 168 13.24 1.59 2.94
N LEU A 169 12.40 0.58 2.66
CA LEU A 169 11.33 0.18 3.57
C LEU A 169 11.90 -0.29 4.90
N GLY A 170 13.03 -1.00 4.88
CA GLY A 170 13.77 -1.41 6.07
C GLY A 170 14.21 -0.22 6.91
N ASP A 171 14.84 0.78 6.29
CA ASP A 171 15.28 2.02 6.94
C ASP A 171 14.09 2.79 7.54
N LEU A 172 13.04 3.00 6.75
CA LEU A 172 11.83 3.67 7.20
C LEU A 172 11.19 2.97 8.39
N VAL A 173 11.08 1.63 8.36
CA VAL A 173 10.52 0.85 9.47
C VAL A 173 11.46 0.86 10.67
N ASN A 174 12.78 0.92 10.47
CA ASN A 174 13.76 1.03 11.55
C ASN A 174 13.61 2.37 12.29
N ASP A 175 13.34 3.47 11.56
CA ASP A 175 13.09 4.80 12.13
C ASP A 175 11.76 4.87 12.94
N LEU A 176 10.94 3.82 12.88
CA LEU A 176 9.73 3.64 13.68
C LEU A 176 9.99 2.82 14.96
N GLU A 177 11.22 2.84 15.49
CA GLU A 177 11.67 2.05 16.65
C GLU A 177 10.75 2.09 17.89
N ASP A 178 10.02 3.19 18.10
CA ASP A 178 9.04 3.34 19.18
C ASP A 178 7.81 2.43 19.03
N ILE A 179 7.58 1.87 17.84
CA ILE A 179 6.43 1.01 17.54
C ILE A 179 6.79 -0.46 17.83
N PRO A 180 5.99 -1.17 18.64
CA PRO A 180 6.17 -2.60 18.84
C PRO A 180 6.16 -3.34 17.49
N SER A 181 7.12 -4.25 17.29
CA SER A 181 7.43 -5.00 16.05
C SER A 181 8.25 -4.29 14.98
N ALA A 182 8.52 -2.99 15.08
CA ALA A 182 9.28 -2.24 14.07
C ALA A 182 10.68 -2.82 13.84
N ALA A 183 11.46 -3.02 14.92
CA ALA A 183 12.81 -3.58 14.81
C ALA A 183 12.84 -4.97 14.14
N GLU A 184 11.88 -5.85 14.49
CA GLU A 184 11.80 -7.18 13.88
C GLU A 184 11.41 -7.09 12.39
N ALA A 185 10.46 -6.22 12.05
CA ALA A 185 10.02 -6.00 10.68
C ALA A 185 11.14 -5.41 9.81
N ALA A 186 11.89 -4.43 10.31
CA ALA A 186 13.07 -3.88 9.64
C ALA A 186 14.12 -4.95 9.38
N ALA A 187 14.47 -5.76 10.39
CA ALA A 187 15.41 -6.86 10.24
C ALA A 187 14.95 -7.93 9.23
N ARG A 188 13.64 -8.16 9.11
CA ARG A 188 13.09 -9.03 8.06
C ARG A 188 13.24 -8.40 6.67
N LEU A 189 12.99 -7.10 6.52
CA LEU A 189 13.17 -6.37 5.26
C LEU A 189 14.63 -6.39 4.81
N PHE A 190 15.58 -6.09 5.69
CA PHE A 190 17.01 -6.15 5.34
C PHE A 190 17.45 -7.55 4.87
N ARG A 191 16.97 -8.61 5.53
CA ARG A 191 17.22 -10.00 5.06
C ARG A 191 16.63 -10.29 3.67
N LEU A 192 15.46 -9.73 3.35
CA LEU A 192 14.89 -9.87 2.00
C LEU A 192 15.75 -9.15 0.96
N ALA A 193 16.23 -7.94 1.28
CA ALA A 193 17.12 -7.16 0.40
C ALA A 193 18.46 -7.87 0.16
N GLU A 194 19.05 -8.47 1.19
CA GLU A 194 20.26 -9.29 1.07
C GLU A 194 20.04 -10.55 0.23
N ALA A 195 18.86 -11.16 0.33
CA ALA A 195 18.51 -12.36 -0.44
C ALA A 195 18.17 -12.08 -1.92
N THR A 196 18.24 -10.82 -2.37
CA THR A 196 18.14 -10.39 -3.78
C THR A 196 19.51 -10.30 -4.48
N LEU A 197 20.52 -11.00 -3.96
CA LEU A 197 21.88 -11.14 -4.51
C LEU A 197 22.03 -12.32 -5.47
#